data_AF-A0A165J998-F1
#
_entry.id   AF-A0A165J998-F1
#
_cell.length_a   1.000
_cell.length_b   1.000
_cell.length_c   1.000
_cell.angle_alpha   90.00
_cell.angle_beta   90.00
_cell.angle_gamma   90.00
#
_symmetry.space_group_name_H-M   'P 1'
#
loop_
_entity.id
_entity.type
_entity.pdbx_description
1 polymer ?
#
loop_
_entity_poly.entity_id
_entity_poly.type
_entity_poly.pdbx_seq_one_letter_code
_entity_poly.pdbx_strand_id
1 'polypeptide(L)'
;QSRLRYTQADFQNLQRISQIEKQKAQTYAISNLAKSLLTTLDNLHMALHAIPESVLDPSKEASGSSSSSAPKKPDPEFFTPSTHTTLKQLHEGVMLTRNSLMQALKSHGVEPYDAKGEPFDPNLHEALFEVPVKEDMEGKVVEVFKHGYKIGDRVLRAAQVGVGKKQA
;
A
#
# COMPACT_ATOMS: atom_id res chain seq x y z
N GLN A 1 -31.05 -34.12 36.72
CA GLN A 1 -31.53 -33.29 35.58
C GLN A 1 -30.61 -32.11 35.25
N SER A 2 -29.98 -31.46 36.24
CA SER A 2 -29.02 -30.36 36.04
C SER A 2 -27.80 -30.74 35.19
N ARG A 3 -27.16 -31.88 35.46
CA ARG A 3 -25.99 -32.37 34.70
C ARG A 3 -26.27 -32.52 33.19
N LEU A 4 -27.47 -32.98 32.83
CA LEU A 4 -27.86 -33.20 31.43
C LEU A 4 -28.06 -31.86 30.69
N ARG A 5 -28.65 -30.87 31.37
CA ARG A 5 -28.80 -29.51 30.83
C ARG A 5 -27.46 -28.80 30.69
N TYR A 6 -26.55 -29.01 31.64
CA TYR A 6 -25.20 -28.48 31.57
C TYR A 6 -24.43 -29.05 30.37
N THR A 7 -24.43 -30.38 30.19
CA THR A 7 -23.77 -31.00 29.03
C THR A 7 -24.38 -30.56 27.69
N GLN A 8 -25.69 -30.33 27.67
CA GLN A 8 -26.37 -29.80 26.48
C GLN A 8 -25.97 -28.35 26.19
N ALA A 9 -25.87 -27.51 27.22
CA ALA A 9 -25.42 -26.11 27.09
C ALA A 9 -23.95 -26.02 26.65
N ASP A 10 -23.07 -26.87 27.20
CA ASP A 10 -21.67 -26.95 26.80
C ASP A 10 -21.54 -27.29 25.31
N PHE A 11 -22.33 -28.26 24.85
CA PHE A 11 -22.34 -28.65 23.44
C PHE A 11 -22.80 -27.50 22.53
N GLN A 12 -23.85 -26.77 22.91
CA GLN A 12 -24.32 -25.60 22.16
C GLN A 12 -23.25 -24.49 22.12
N ASN A 13 -22.56 -24.22 23.22
CA ASN A 13 -21.50 -23.22 23.24
C ASN A 13 -20.31 -23.66 22.36
N LEU A 14 -19.91 -24.94 22.42
CA LEU A 14 -18.84 -25.49 21.59
C LEU A 14 -19.19 -25.38 20.10
N GLN A 15 -20.42 -25.72 19.71
CA GLN A 15 -20.88 -25.56 18.33
C GLN A 15 -20.83 -24.10 17.88
N ARG A 16 -21.32 -23.17 18.71
CA ARG A 16 -21.31 -21.72 18.42
C ARG A 16 -19.89 -21.20 18.25
N ILE A 17 -18.98 -21.55 19.16
CA ILE A 17 -17.58 -21.13 19.10
C ILE A 17 -16.89 -21.72 17.87
N SER A 18 -17.09 -23.02 17.60
CA SER A 18 -16.50 -23.69 16.44
C SER A 18 -16.95 -23.07 15.11
N GLN A 19 -18.22 -22.68 15.00
CA GLN A 19 -18.73 -21.98 13.82
C GLN A 19 -18.06 -20.61 13.63
N ILE A 20 -17.91 -19.84 14.70
CA ILE A 20 -17.24 -18.52 14.66
C ILE A 20 -15.76 -18.69 14.29
N GLU A 21 -15.07 -19.67 14.87
CA GLU A 21 -13.67 -19.98 14.56
C GLU A 21 -13.51 -20.40 13.11
N LYS A 22 -14.40 -21.25 12.58
CA LYS A 22 -14.41 -21.65 11.18
C LYS A 22 -14.61 -20.46 10.24
N GLN A 23 -15.57 -19.58 10.55
CA GLN A 23 -15.81 -18.37 9.75
C GLN A 23 -14.60 -17.44 9.77
N LYS A 24 -14.03 -17.17 10.95
CA LYS A 24 -12.81 -16.36 11.08
C LYS A 24 -11.63 -16.99 10.34
N ALA A 25 -11.43 -18.30 10.46
CA ALA A 25 -10.38 -19.01 9.75
C ALA A 25 -10.55 -18.87 8.23
N GLN A 26 -11.78 -18.92 7.71
CA GLN A 26 -12.05 -18.69 6.29
C GLN A 26 -11.74 -17.26 5.86
N THR A 27 -12.24 -16.25 6.58
CA THR A 27 -11.99 -14.83 6.27
C THR A 27 -10.49 -14.50 6.29
N TYR A 28 -9.75 -15.05 7.25
CA TYR A 28 -8.35 -14.72 7.47
C TYR A 28 -7.36 -15.74 6.85
N ALA A 29 -7.83 -16.79 6.16
CA ALA A 29 -6.97 -17.80 5.53
C ALA A 29 -6.00 -17.18 4.51
N ILE A 30 -6.47 -16.18 3.76
CA ILE A 30 -5.70 -15.50 2.73
C ILE A 30 -4.72 -14.45 3.29
N SER A 31 -4.70 -14.21 4.59
CA SER A 31 -3.90 -13.13 5.20
C SER A 31 -2.41 -13.23 4.88
N ASN A 32 -1.84 -14.44 4.92
CA ASN A 32 -0.42 -14.65 4.60
C ASN A 32 -0.13 -14.43 3.10
N LEU A 33 -1.05 -14.84 2.23
CA LEU A 33 -0.94 -14.60 0.79
C LEU A 33 -1.05 -13.10 0.48
N ALA A 34 -2.02 -12.41 1.09
CA ALA A 34 -2.15 -10.97 0.95
C ALA A 34 -0.86 -10.26 1.40
N LYS A 35 -0.29 -10.64 2.56
CA LYS A 35 0.97 -10.08 3.06
C LYS A 35 2.14 -10.23 2.08
N SER A 36 2.30 -11.39 1.43
CA SER A 36 3.39 -11.57 0.46
C SER A 36 3.18 -10.75 -0.82
N LEU A 37 1.92 -10.56 -1.25
CA LEU A 37 1.56 -9.71 -2.39
C LEU A 37 1.68 -8.21 -2.09
N LEU A 38 1.63 -7.79 -0.83
CA LEU A 38 1.85 -6.38 -0.47
C LEU A 38 3.26 -5.90 -0.84
N THR A 39 4.26 -6.78 -0.72
CA THR A 39 5.64 -6.45 -1.12
C THR A 39 5.74 -6.25 -2.63
N THR A 40 5.03 -7.06 -3.44
CA THR A 40 5.03 -6.88 -4.89
C THR A 40 4.28 -5.60 -5.29
N LEU A 41 3.18 -5.28 -4.60
CA LEU A 41 2.46 -4.02 -4.79
C LEU A 41 3.34 -2.80 -4.48
N ASP A 42 4.16 -2.85 -3.43
CA ASP A 42 5.12 -1.79 -3.11
C ASP A 42 6.21 -1.66 -4.18
N ASN A 43 6.71 -2.78 -4.72
CA ASN A 43 7.68 -2.74 -5.82
C ASN A 43 7.10 -2.06 -7.06
N LEU A 44 5.83 -2.34 -7.40
CA LEU A 44 5.13 -1.67 -8.48
C LEU A 44 4.95 -0.18 -8.17
N HIS A 45 4.64 0.18 -6.92
CA HIS A 45 4.53 1.57 -6.49
C HIS A 45 5.86 2.32 -6.64
N MET A 46 6.95 1.72 -6.17
CA MET A 46 8.31 2.26 -6.31
C MET A 46 8.70 2.41 -7.78
N ALA A 47 8.39 1.42 -8.62
CA ALA A 47 8.67 1.49 -10.05
C ALA A 47 7.94 2.66 -10.75
N LEU A 48 6.69 2.94 -10.36
CA LEU A 48 5.94 4.09 -10.90
C LEU A 48 6.53 5.43 -10.46
N HIS A 49 7.01 5.54 -9.21
CA HIS A 49 7.59 6.79 -8.69
C HIS A 49 9.04 7.03 -9.13
N ALA A 50 9.74 5.97 -9.56
CA ALA A 50 11.10 6.08 -10.07
C ALA A 50 11.20 6.87 -11.39
N ILE A 51 10.10 6.98 -12.13
CA ILE A 51 10.05 7.72 -13.39
C ILE A 51 9.63 9.16 -13.08
N PRO A 52 10.52 10.16 -13.24
CA PRO A 52 10.16 11.55 -13.03
C PRO A 52 9.13 12.00 -14.08
N GLU A 53 8.15 12.78 -13.65
CA GLU A 53 7.10 13.35 -14.52
C GLU A 53 7.64 14.17 -15.70
N SER A 54 8.88 14.67 -15.61
CA SER A 54 9.56 15.36 -16.71
C SER A 54 9.71 14.49 -17.96
N VAL A 55 9.87 13.18 -17.80
CA VAL A 55 10.00 12.21 -18.91
C VAL A 55 8.64 11.74 -19.42
N LEU A 56 7.54 12.10 -18.73
CA LEU A 56 6.18 11.71 -19.11
C LEU A 56 5.46 12.80 -19.90
N ASP A 57 5.93 14.05 -19.94
CA ASP A 57 5.29 15.15 -20.68
C ASP A 57 6.30 16.02 -21.45
N PRO A 58 6.29 16.01 -22.80
CA PRO A 58 7.24 16.78 -23.61
C PRO A 58 6.95 18.29 -23.61
N SER A 59 5.82 18.73 -23.03
CA SER A 59 5.41 20.13 -22.95
C SER A 59 5.93 20.87 -21.71
N LYS A 60 6.45 20.17 -20.69
CA LYS A 60 7.00 20.78 -19.46
C LYS A 60 8.49 21.14 -19.56
N GLU A 61 9.22 20.57 -20.52
CA GLU A 61 10.66 20.82 -20.78
C GLU A 61 10.98 22.26 -21.25
N ALA A 62 9.99 23.07 -21.67
CA ALA A 62 10.24 24.41 -22.23
C ALA A 62 10.50 25.52 -21.19
N SER A 63 10.66 25.22 -19.89
CA SER A 63 10.73 26.28 -18.85
C SER A 63 11.80 26.11 -17.74
N GLY A 64 12.90 25.40 -18.00
CA GLY A 64 13.95 25.27 -16.97
C GLY A 64 15.32 24.74 -17.46
N SER A 65 16.10 25.62 -18.09
CA SER A 65 17.57 25.73 -18.11
C SER A 65 18.50 24.49 -17.99
N SER A 66 19.31 24.33 -19.04
CA SER A 66 20.77 24.06 -19.04
C SER A 66 21.34 22.74 -18.49
N SER A 67 21.78 21.84 -19.39
CA SER A 67 23.20 21.58 -19.73
C SER A 67 23.47 20.15 -20.23
N SER A 68 24.11 20.09 -21.39
CA SER A 68 24.91 18.99 -21.95
C SER A 68 24.35 17.56 -21.95
N SER A 69 23.90 17.08 -23.12
CA SER A 69 24.71 16.21 -23.99
C SER A 69 23.86 15.67 -25.14
N ALA A 70 24.33 15.89 -26.37
CA ALA A 70 23.67 15.55 -27.62
C ALA A 70 23.35 14.04 -27.73
N PRO A 71 22.16 13.63 -28.23
CA PRO A 71 21.90 12.24 -28.53
C PRO A 71 22.55 11.88 -29.87
N LYS A 72 23.50 10.94 -29.83
CA LYS A 72 24.07 10.25 -30.99
C LYS A 72 22.96 9.48 -31.70
N LYS A 73 22.77 9.70 -33.01
CA LYS A 73 21.82 8.97 -33.86
C LYS A 73 22.06 7.46 -33.75
N PRO A 74 21.04 6.63 -33.43
CA PRO A 74 21.12 5.18 -33.58
C PRO A 74 20.70 4.75 -34.99
N ASP A 75 21.38 3.74 -35.52
CA ASP A 75 21.27 3.18 -36.87
C ASP A 75 19.88 2.55 -37.18
N PRO A 76 19.49 2.35 -38.45
CA PRO A 76 18.11 2.10 -38.84
C PRO A 76 17.84 0.63 -39.18
N GLU A 77 17.60 -0.28 -38.23
CA GLU A 77 17.06 -1.62 -38.58
C GLU A 77 16.01 -2.25 -37.65
N PHE A 78 15.59 -1.62 -36.53
CA PHE A 78 14.45 -2.16 -35.77
C PHE A 78 13.61 -1.03 -35.17
N PHE A 79 12.34 -0.99 -35.54
CA PHE A 79 11.19 -0.27 -34.96
C PHE A 79 11.57 0.72 -33.83
N THR A 80 11.69 2.02 -34.15
CA THR A 80 11.83 3.08 -33.13
C THR A 80 10.59 3.98 -33.11
N PRO A 81 9.45 3.54 -32.53
CA PRO A 81 8.59 4.52 -31.87
C PRO A 81 9.47 5.24 -30.85
N SER A 82 9.40 6.57 -30.82
CA SER A 82 10.19 7.41 -29.91
C SER A 82 10.23 6.77 -28.52
N THR A 83 11.43 6.47 -28.00
CA THR A 83 11.67 5.76 -26.73
C THR A 83 10.77 6.25 -25.59
N HIS A 84 10.51 7.55 -25.57
CA HIS A 84 9.57 8.24 -24.70
C HIS A 84 8.11 7.73 -24.79
N THR A 85 7.57 7.49 -26.00
CA THR A 85 6.22 6.92 -26.18
C THR A 85 6.14 5.50 -25.64
N THR A 86 7.16 4.68 -25.88
CA THR A 86 7.24 3.32 -25.33
C THR A 86 7.30 3.33 -23.80
N LEU A 87 8.04 4.27 -23.21
CA LEU A 87 8.11 4.44 -21.76
C LEU A 87 6.77 4.87 -21.15
N LYS A 88 6.03 5.77 -21.80
CA LYS A 88 4.67 6.13 -21.37
C LYS A 88 3.72 4.94 -21.40
N GLN A 89 3.72 4.18 -22.50
CA GLN A 89 2.89 2.98 -22.65
C GLN A 89 3.24 1.92 -21.59
N LEU A 90 4.53 1.75 -21.29
CA LEU A 90 4.99 0.86 -20.23
C LEU A 90 4.52 1.34 -18.85
N HIS A 91 4.68 2.64 -18.54
CA HIS A 91 4.21 3.24 -17.29
C HIS A 91 2.70 3.03 -17.10
N GLU A 92 1.91 3.27 -18.15
CA GLU A 92 0.46 3.03 -18.15
C GLU A 92 0.12 1.54 -17.91
N GLY A 93 0.81 0.62 -18.58
CA GLY A 93 0.64 -0.83 -18.38
C GLY A 93 0.94 -1.28 -16.95
N VAL A 94 2.02 -0.75 -16.35
CA VAL A 94 2.38 -1.01 -14.95
C VAL A 94 1.33 -0.43 -14.00
N MET A 95 0.82 0.77 -14.28
CA MET A 95 -0.24 1.41 -13.49
C MET A 95 -1.54 0.58 -13.53
N LEU A 96 -1.96 0.10 -14.70
CA LEU A 96 -3.13 -0.76 -14.85
C LEU A 96 -2.97 -2.07 -14.07
N THR A 97 -1.77 -2.67 -14.12
CA THR A 97 -1.46 -3.91 -13.40
C THR A 97 -1.54 -3.70 -11.88
N ARG A 98 -0.97 -2.60 -11.36
CA ARG A 98 -1.08 -2.22 -9.95
C ARG A 98 -2.55 -2.06 -9.54
N ASN A 99 -3.35 -1.37 -10.36
CA ASN A 99 -4.75 -1.10 -10.05
C ASN A 99 -5.59 -2.38 -10.05
N SER A 100 -5.36 -3.28 -11.01
CA SER A 100 -5.99 -4.59 -11.07
C SER A 100 -5.65 -5.44 -9.84
N LEU A 101 -4.39 -5.46 -9.42
CA LEU A 101 -3.95 -6.15 -8.20
C LEU A 101 -4.62 -5.56 -6.95
N MET A 102 -4.70 -4.23 -6.85
CA MET A 102 -5.40 -3.56 -5.75
C MET A 102 -6.89 -3.93 -5.71
N GLN A 103 -7.55 -3.97 -6.88
CA GLN A 103 -8.96 -4.34 -6.99
C GLN A 103 -9.20 -5.81 -6.57
N ALA A 104 -8.29 -6.72 -6.94
CA ALA A 104 -8.34 -8.11 -6.50
C ALA A 104 -8.12 -8.25 -4.98
N LEU A 105 -7.22 -7.47 -4.38
CA LEU A 105 -7.06 -7.46 -2.93
C LEU A 105 -8.31 -6.93 -2.22
N LYS A 106 -8.94 -5.88 -2.78
CA LYS A 106 -10.17 -5.28 -2.24
C LYS A 106 -11.36 -6.22 -2.29
N SER A 107 -11.53 -7.02 -3.36
CA SER A 107 -12.63 -8.00 -3.44
C SER A 107 -12.53 -9.07 -2.35
N HIS A 108 -11.33 -9.32 -1.86
CA HIS A 108 -11.04 -10.24 -0.77
C HIS A 108 -11.02 -9.56 0.63
N GLY A 109 -11.44 -8.30 0.72
CA GLY A 109 -11.58 -7.57 1.99
C GLY A 109 -10.28 -6.96 2.51
N VAL A 110 -9.22 -6.91 1.70
CA VAL A 110 -7.99 -6.20 2.04
C VAL A 110 -8.11 -4.74 1.63
N GLU A 111 -8.05 -3.84 2.61
CA GLU A 111 -8.20 -2.41 2.39
C GLU A 111 -6.96 -1.65 2.86
N PRO A 112 -6.44 -0.71 2.06
CA PRO A 112 -5.50 0.28 2.55
C PRO A 112 -6.23 1.23 3.51
N TYR A 113 -5.52 1.71 4.53
CA TYR A 113 -5.99 2.86 5.33
C TYR A 113 -5.01 4.01 5.14
N ASP A 114 -5.55 5.22 5.14
CA ASP A 114 -4.74 6.43 5.06
C ASP A 114 -4.26 6.79 6.46
N ALA A 115 -2.95 6.89 6.62
CA ALA A 115 -2.34 7.30 7.88
C ALA A 115 -2.01 8.79 7.87
N LYS A 116 -2.01 9.47 6.72
CA LYS A 116 -1.47 10.83 6.60
C LYS A 116 -2.37 11.85 7.29
N GLY A 117 -1.82 12.58 8.27
CA GLY A 117 -2.54 13.61 9.02
C GLY A 117 -3.43 13.09 10.16
N GLU A 118 -3.58 11.77 10.29
CA GLU A 118 -4.29 11.15 11.42
C GLU A 118 -3.42 11.14 12.69
N PRO A 119 -4.05 11.07 13.89
CA PRO A 119 -3.33 10.83 15.13
C PRO A 119 -2.57 9.50 15.06
N PHE A 120 -1.38 9.46 15.66
CA PHE A 120 -0.58 8.24 15.68
C PHE A 120 -1.18 7.17 16.60
N ASP A 121 -1.76 6.12 16.01
CA ASP A 121 -2.21 4.92 16.72
C ASP A 121 -1.16 3.78 16.66
N PRO A 122 -0.59 3.32 17.79
CA PRO A 122 0.40 2.23 17.81
C PRO A 122 -0.09 0.88 17.26
N ASN A 123 -1.41 0.64 17.26
CA ASN A 123 -1.99 -0.58 16.71
C ASN A 123 -2.02 -0.58 15.17
N LEU A 124 -2.04 0.61 14.56
CA LEU A 124 -2.15 0.81 13.12
C LEU A 124 -0.84 1.35 12.52
N HIS A 125 0.02 1.96 13.30
CA HIS A 125 1.17 2.71 12.80
C HIS A 125 2.49 2.24 13.42
N GLU A 126 3.51 2.12 12.57
CA GLU A 126 4.89 1.90 12.96
C GLU A 126 5.67 3.20 12.72
N ALA A 127 6.04 3.89 13.80
CA ALA A 127 6.82 5.12 13.72
C ALA A 127 8.29 4.81 13.41
N LEU A 128 8.77 5.27 12.25
CA LEU A 128 10.18 5.10 11.86
C LEU A 128 11.07 6.22 12.38
N PHE A 129 10.57 7.46 12.36
CA PHE A 129 11.31 8.63 12.83
C PHE A 129 10.37 9.77 13.22
N GLU A 130 10.93 10.74 13.93
CA GLU A 130 10.23 11.95 14.37
C GLU A 130 10.63 13.12 13.46
N VAL A 131 9.64 13.88 12.97
CA VAL A 131 9.86 15.09 12.16
C VAL A 131 9.58 16.32 13.02
N PRO A 132 10.51 17.30 13.09
CA PRO A 132 10.22 18.57 13.74
C PRO A 132 9.17 19.34 12.93
N VAL A 133 7.99 19.52 13.52
CA VAL A 133 6.86 20.20 12.88
C VAL A 133 6.30 21.30 13.77
N LYS A 134 5.55 22.22 13.14
CA LYS A 134 4.76 23.24 13.86
C LYS A 134 3.76 22.58 14.80
N GLU A 135 3.37 23.32 15.84
CA GLU A 135 2.54 22.87 16.96
C GLU A 135 1.24 22.15 16.53
N ASP A 136 0.69 22.48 15.37
CA ASP A 136 -0.55 21.89 14.83
C ASP A 136 -0.45 20.40 14.40
N MET A 137 0.77 19.91 14.19
CA MET A 137 1.06 18.55 13.68
C MET A 137 1.79 17.66 14.71
N GLU A 138 1.88 18.10 15.97
CA GLU A 138 2.43 17.29 17.06
C GLU A 138 1.58 16.04 17.32
N GLY A 139 2.23 14.87 17.39
CA GLY A 139 1.57 13.59 17.63
C GLY A 139 0.77 13.03 16.44
N LYS A 140 0.81 13.70 15.28
CA LYS A 140 0.17 13.24 14.05
C LYS A 140 1.19 12.67 13.07
N VAL A 141 0.69 11.84 12.16
CA VAL A 141 1.50 11.33 11.05
C VAL A 141 1.71 12.43 10.02
N VAL A 142 2.98 12.77 9.79
CA VAL A 142 3.40 13.80 8.83
C VAL A 142 3.61 13.21 7.45
N GLU A 143 4.26 12.05 7.40
CA GLU A 143 4.66 11.39 6.16
C GLU A 143 4.47 9.89 6.26
N VAL A 144 4.04 9.27 5.17
CA VAL A 144 3.79 7.82 5.06
C VAL A 144 4.78 7.25 4.05
N PHE A 145 5.67 6.37 4.50
CA PHE A 145 6.66 5.70 3.66
C PHE A 145 6.10 4.45 3.02
N LYS A 146 5.37 3.66 3.82
CA LYS A 146 4.67 2.47 3.34
C LYS A 146 3.23 2.50 3.80
N HIS A 147 2.36 2.27 2.84
CA HIS A 147 0.94 2.16 3.10
C HIS A 147 0.66 0.94 3.98
N GLY A 148 -0.19 1.14 4.99
CA GLY A 148 -0.71 0.09 5.85
C GLY A 148 -1.94 -0.57 5.22
N TYR A 149 -2.14 -1.84 5.55
CA TYR A 149 -3.27 -2.62 5.05
C TYR A 149 -3.92 -3.44 6.15
N LYS A 150 -5.24 -3.54 6.12
CA LYS A 150 -6.05 -4.33 7.04
C LYS A 150 -6.97 -5.29 6.28
N ILE A 151 -7.35 -6.38 6.93
CA ILE A 151 -8.39 -7.30 6.47
C ILE A 151 -9.43 -7.42 7.57
N GLY A 152 -10.66 -6.96 7.32
CA GLY A 152 -11.67 -6.80 8.37
C GLY A 152 -11.12 -6.02 9.57
N ASP A 153 -11.10 -6.66 10.74
CA ASP A 153 -10.62 -6.06 12.00
C ASP A 153 -9.12 -6.29 12.27
N ARG A 154 -8.41 -7.02 11.40
CA ARG A 154 -7.01 -7.40 11.61
C ARG A 154 -6.07 -6.60 10.72
N VAL A 155 -5.06 -6.00 11.33
CA VAL A 155 -3.95 -5.37 10.60
C VAL A 155 -3.08 -6.44 9.95
N LEU A 156 -2.92 -6.38 8.62
CA LEU A 156 -1.98 -7.23 7.89
C LEU A 156 -0.57 -6.68 7.98
N ARG A 157 -0.43 -5.37 7.80
CA ARG A 157 0.81 -4.62 7.87
C ARG A 157 0.53 -3.20 8.35
N ALA A 158 1.23 -2.78 9.40
CA ALA A 158 1.16 -1.41 9.90
C ALA A 158 1.73 -0.42 8.86
N ALA A 159 1.18 0.79 8.81
CA ALA A 159 1.73 1.84 7.97
C ALA A 159 3.04 2.33 8.59
N GLN A 160 4.08 2.45 7.78
CA GLN A 160 5.36 2.98 8.24
C GLN A 160 5.35 4.50 8.06
N VAL A 161 5.45 5.22 9.17
CA VAL A 161 5.14 6.64 9.22
C VAL A 161 6.21 7.45 9.95
N GLY A 162 6.33 8.73 9.56
CA GLY A 162 7.05 9.74 10.31
C GLY A 162 6.08 10.51 11.21
N VAL A 163 6.35 10.58 12.52
CA VAL A 163 5.47 11.25 13.50
C VAL A 163 5.99 12.66 13.77
N GLY A 164 5.08 13.63 13.83
CA GLY A 164 5.42 15.01 14.17
C GLY A 164 5.76 15.15 15.65
N LYS A 165 6.93 15.71 15.96
CA LYS A 165 7.29 16.09 17.33
C LYS A 165 7.58 17.58 17.39
N LYS A 166 7.10 18.21 18.45
CA LYS A 166 7.43 19.61 18.74
C LYS A 166 8.92 19.72 19.03
N GLN A 167 9.61 20.59 18.29
CA GLN A 167 10.97 21.00 18.63
C GLN A 167 10.88 21.86 19.90
N ALA A 168 11.60 21.44 20.95
CA ALA A 168 11.72 22.18 22.21
C ALA A 168 12.55 23.45 22.03
#